data_AF-A0A6G4VEV3-F1
#
_entry.id   AF-A0A6G4VEV3-F1
#
_cell.length_a   1.000
_cell.length_b   1.000
_cell.length_c   1.000
_cell.angle_alpha   90.00
_cell.angle_beta   90.00
_cell.angle_gamma   90.00
#
_symmetry.space_group_name_H-M   'P 1'
#
loop_
_entity.id
_entity.type
_entity.pdbx_description
1 polymer ?
#
loop_
_entity_poly.entity_id
_entity_poly.type
_entity_poly.pdbx_seq_one_letter_code
_entity_poly.pdbx_strand_id
1 'polypeptide(L)'
;MLPQTYLVPVRAEVDPDRPRAALTAGLELGRSMVASNPDLALCHMHDPSQDRAMLVRFQYFRFKRRRLGPTLERFLEERLAPGATIFIVDCTLTWPVTVLGERHSFQFGALGGMSPDEYVTGSDRVAEHLAEQHAPVRRWEAPPADEQQPEAEWGYDDGLTKDITDVAARCGHRVRRITLAEPEHLSPTIAELYRWWHRRRGIPAERLLVETYNQWEPHWTLRLGAVPFWLQFTARSSLELLESYLGGAEPYQHIDVNLFSNGLRSVGQVPVEEWHEVAERYALESGGTLGVDEGAYPRDFGATMRHRPALAALPERYPMPSPLGLSELDEFLTHLPATAAPLPPRVETLGPTGG
;
A
#
# COMPACT_ATOMS: atom_id res chain seq x y z
N MET A 1 9.70 11.10 5.97
CA MET A 1 9.63 9.89 5.12
C MET A 1 10.18 10.28 3.75
N LEU A 2 11.10 9.48 3.20
CA LEU A 2 11.58 9.66 1.82
C LEU A 2 10.96 8.54 0.97
N PRO A 3 9.97 8.82 0.11
CA PRO A 3 9.37 7.77 -0.72
C PRO A 3 10.37 7.31 -1.78
N GLN A 4 10.42 6.01 -2.05
CA GLN A 4 11.18 5.47 -3.17
C GLN A 4 10.39 5.59 -4.48
N THR A 5 9.08 5.29 -4.42
CA THR A 5 8.19 5.28 -5.58
C THR A 5 7.53 6.64 -5.78
N TYR A 6 7.43 7.09 -7.03
CA TYR A 6 6.70 8.29 -7.44
C TYR A 6 5.83 7.98 -8.66
N LEU A 7 4.55 8.36 -8.61
CA LEU A 7 3.65 8.27 -9.76
C LEU A 7 3.71 9.56 -10.59
N VAL A 8 3.94 9.42 -11.89
CA VAL A 8 3.85 10.48 -12.89
C VAL A 8 2.77 10.09 -13.90
N PRO A 9 1.52 10.56 -13.72
CA PRO A 9 0.47 10.32 -14.69
C PRO A 9 0.69 11.24 -15.89
N VAL A 10 0.75 10.65 -17.08
CA VAL A 10 0.89 11.40 -18.33
C VAL A 10 -0.40 11.30 -19.10
N ARG A 11 -0.92 12.44 -19.55
CA ARG A 11 -2.12 12.45 -20.39
C ARG A 11 -1.88 11.64 -21.66
N ALA A 12 -2.75 10.68 -21.91
CA ALA A 12 -2.73 9.85 -23.10
C ALA A 12 -4.16 9.35 -23.40
N GLU A 13 -4.42 9.04 -24.66
CA GLU A 13 -5.66 8.41 -25.08
C GLU A 13 -5.31 7.02 -25.62
N VAL A 14 -5.42 6.02 -24.74
CA VAL A 14 -5.19 4.61 -25.08
C VAL A 14 -6.40 3.82 -24.61
N ASP A 15 -6.82 2.86 -25.43
CA ASP A 15 -7.84 1.89 -25.04
C ASP A 15 -7.35 1.05 -23.85
N PRO A 16 -8.02 1.08 -22.68
CA PRO A 16 -7.64 0.29 -21.52
C PRO A 16 -7.51 -1.21 -21.83
N ASP A 17 -8.26 -1.72 -22.79
CA ASP A 17 -8.25 -3.15 -23.14
C ASP A 17 -7.14 -3.56 -24.11
N ARG A 18 -6.24 -2.62 -24.46
CA ARG A 18 -5.12 -2.83 -25.38
C ARG A 18 -3.76 -2.61 -24.69
N PRO A 19 -3.35 -3.46 -23.73
CA PRO A 19 -2.12 -3.26 -22.97
C PRO A 19 -0.85 -3.23 -23.85
N ARG A 20 -0.81 -3.99 -24.95
CA ARG A 20 0.30 -3.91 -25.94
C ARG A 20 0.38 -2.55 -26.64
N ALA A 21 -0.77 -1.94 -26.92
CA ALA A 21 -0.82 -0.60 -27.49
C ALA A 21 -0.39 0.44 -26.45
N ALA A 22 -0.79 0.28 -25.19
CA ALA A 22 -0.33 1.12 -24.08
C ALA A 22 1.19 1.08 -23.95
N LEU A 23 1.79 -0.11 -23.86
CA LEU A 23 3.24 -0.30 -23.84
C LEU A 23 3.92 0.46 -24.99
N THR A 24 3.45 0.24 -26.22
CA THR A 24 4.03 0.86 -27.41
C THR A 24 3.91 2.38 -27.39
N ALA A 25 2.75 2.91 -26.98
CA ALA A 25 2.48 4.34 -26.91
C ALA A 25 3.36 5.05 -25.87
N GLY A 26 3.71 4.39 -24.78
CA GLY A 26 4.56 4.94 -23.72
C GLY A 26 6.06 4.78 -23.92
N LEU A 27 6.49 3.98 -24.90
CA LEU A 27 7.88 3.51 -25.01
C LEU A 27 8.90 4.65 -25.17
N GLU A 28 8.71 5.52 -26.16
CA GLU A 28 9.65 6.61 -26.43
C GLU A 28 9.67 7.66 -25.32
N LEU A 29 8.50 7.94 -24.72
CA LEU A 29 8.42 8.84 -23.58
C LEU A 29 9.17 8.28 -22.37
N GLY A 30 8.94 7.00 -22.05
CA GLY A 30 9.64 6.34 -20.94
C GLY A 30 11.16 6.30 -21.14
N ARG A 31 11.63 6.06 -22.37
CA ARG A 31 13.06 6.15 -22.71
C ARG A 31 13.61 7.55 -22.45
N SER A 32 12.93 8.59 -22.90
CA SER A 32 13.34 9.98 -22.66
C SER A 32 13.37 10.33 -21.16
N MET A 33 12.40 9.85 -20.40
CA MET A 33 12.32 10.05 -18.96
C MET A 33 13.49 9.41 -18.21
N VAL A 34 13.81 8.15 -18.51
CA VAL A 34 14.91 7.42 -17.87
C VAL A 34 16.28 7.99 -18.27
N ALA A 35 16.43 8.44 -19.51
CA ALA A 35 17.66 9.10 -19.96
C ALA A 35 17.92 10.41 -19.20
N SER A 36 16.86 11.18 -18.93
CA SER A 36 16.94 12.45 -18.22
C SER A 36 17.11 12.31 -16.70
N ASN A 37 16.87 11.11 -16.15
CA ASN A 37 16.85 10.87 -14.70
C ASN A 37 17.71 9.64 -14.33
N PRO A 38 19.04 9.77 -14.23
CA PRO A 38 19.94 8.64 -14.04
C PRO A 38 19.81 7.92 -12.70
N ASP A 39 19.27 8.59 -11.69
CA ASP A 39 19.07 8.02 -10.35
C ASP A 39 17.77 7.21 -10.22
N LEU A 40 16.94 7.18 -11.27
CA LEU A 40 15.62 6.57 -11.25
C LEU A 40 15.54 5.39 -12.23
N ALA A 41 14.83 4.35 -11.82
CA ALA A 41 14.23 3.39 -12.73
C ALA A 41 12.75 3.71 -12.94
N LEU A 42 12.22 3.27 -14.06
CA LEU A 42 10.85 3.52 -14.47
C LEU A 42 10.15 2.21 -14.78
N CYS A 43 8.99 2.02 -14.16
CA CYS A 43 8.02 1.02 -14.55
C CYS A 43 6.79 1.71 -15.12
N HIS A 44 6.50 1.49 -16.41
CA HIS A 44 5.22 1.84 -17.02
C HIS A 44 4.20 0.78 -16.63
N MET A 45 3.24 1.14 -15.79
CA MET A 45 2.21 0.21 -15.31
C MET A 45 0.88 0.45 -16.03
N HIS A 46 0.20 -0.64 -16.39
CA HIS A 46 -1.12 -0.61 -17.04
C HIS A 46 -2.02 -1.66 -16.39
N ASP A 47 -2.97 -1.23 -15.56
CA ASP A 47 -3.96 -2.10 -14.91
C ASP A 47 -5.40 -1.76 -15.33
N PRO A 48 -5.96 -2.47 -16.32
CA PRO A 48 -7.33 -2.24 -16.79
C PRO A 48 -8.42 -2.74 -15.84
N SER A 49 -8.07 -3.46 -14.77
CA SER A 49 -9.04 -3.93 -13.76
C SER A 49 -9.28 -2.86 -12.70
N GLN A 50 -8.20 -2.30 -12.14
CA GLN A 50 -8.29 -1.33 -11.05
C GLN A 50 -8.37 0.11 -11.55
N ASP A 51 -7.63 0.45 -12.61
CA ASP A 51 -7.40 1.84 -13.03
C ASP A 51 -8.17 2.22 -14.30
N ARG A 52 -9.12 1.38 -14.75
CA ARG A 52 -9.82 1.56 -16.03
C ARG A 52 -10.35 2.97 -16.27
N ALA A 53 -10.98 3.56 -15.25
CA ALA A 53 -11.58 4.90 -15.33
C ALA A 53 -10.53 5.99 -15.60
N MET A 54 -9.28 5.75 -15.21
CA MET A 54 -8.16 6.68 -15.40
C MET A 54 -7.38 6.37 -16.67
N LEU A 55 -7.21 5.10 -17.05
CA LEU A 55 -6.44 4.68 -18.22
C LEU A 55 -6.97 5.22 -19.54
N VAL A 56 -8.26 5.57 -19.60
CA VAL A 56 -8.86 6.27 -20.76
C VAL A 56 -8.29 7.69 -20.98
N ARG A 57 -7.59 8.26 -20.00
CA ARG A 57 -7.04 9.63 -20.05
C ARG A 57 -5.56 9.72 -19.68
N PHE A 58 -4.99 8.69 -19.05
CA PHE A 58 -3.65 8.72 -18.52
C PHE A 58 -2.92 7.40 -18.74
N GLN A 59 -1.62 7.47 -18.98
CA GLN A 59 -0.68 6.38 -18.76
C GLN A 59 0.06 6.61 -17.44
N TYR A 60 0.36 5.52 -16.73
CA TYR A 60 1.00 5.56 -15.42
C TYR A 60 2.46 5.16 -15.50
N PHE A 61 3.32 6.14 -15.22
CA PHE A 61 4.76 5.97 -15.11
C PHE A 61 5.13 6.02 -13.63
N ARG A 62 5.59 4.90 -13.07
CA ARG A 62 6.05 4.81 -11.69
C ARG A 62 7.56 4.78 -11.66
N PHE A 63 8.16 5.80 -11.08
CA PHE A 63 9.59 5.85 -10.88
C PHE A 63 9.96 5.24 -9.54
N LYS A 64 11.00 4.41 -9.52
CA LYS A 64 11.68 3.99 -8.30
C LYS A 64 13.05 4.63 -8.24
N ARG A 65 13.33 5.31 -7.13
CA ARG A 65 14.65 5.87 -6.87
C ARG A 65 15.64 4.76 -6.52
N ARG A 66 16.72 4.67 -7.29
CA ARG A 66 17.82 3.70 -7.10
C ARG A 66 19.05 4.32 -6.47
N ARG A 67 19.15 5.66 -6.48
CA ARG A 67 20.22 6.42 -5.82
C ARG A 67 19.66 7.57 -5.00
N LEU A 68 20.23 7.84 -3.82
CA LEU A 68 19.81 8.98 -3.01
C LEU A 68 20.04 10.29 -3.78
N GLY A 69 21.22 10.41 -4.38
CA GLY A 69 21.68 11.63 -5.03
C GLY A 69 21.97 12.76 -4.04
N PRO A 70 22.65 13.83 -4.49
CA PRO A 70 23.25 14.83 -3.60
C PRO A 70 22.24 15.63 -2.78
N THR A 71 20.98 15.69 -3.20
CA THR A 71 19.92 16.40 -2.47
C THR A 71 19.46 15.61 -1.26
N LEU A 72 19.19 14.31 -1.42
CA LEU A 72 18.68 13.49 -0.32
C LEU A 72 19.79 13.07 0.62
N GLU A 73 21.01 12.82 0.11
CA GLU A 73 22.18 12.59 0.97
C GLU A 73 22.38 13.77 1.92
N ARG A 74 22.46 15.00 1.39
CA ARG A 74 22.61 16.21 2.20
C ARG A 74 21.46 16.41 3.18
N PHE A 75 20.22 16.12 2.76
CA PHE A 75 19.08 16.19 3.68
C PHE A 75 19.26 15.24 4.86
N LEU A 76 19.68 14.00 4.63
CA LEU A 76 19.93 13.04 5.70
C LEU A 76 21.09 13.48 6.59
N GLU A 77 22.19 13.96 6.00
CA GLU A 77 23.39 14.42 6.70
C GLU A 77 23.12 15.66 7.59
N GLU A 78 22.32 16.62 7.12
CA GLU A 78 22.12 17.90 7.80
C GLU A 78 20.89 17.92 8.73
N ARG A 79 19.90 17.05 8.53
CA ARG A 79 18.60 17.12 9.23
C ARG A 79 18.37 16.02 10.25
N LEU A 80 19.07 14.90 10.17
CA LEU A 80 18.93 13.85 11.15
C LEU A 80 19.69 14.19 12.43
N ALA A 81 19.07 13.90 13.57
CA ALA A 81 19.76 14.03 14.86
C ALA A 81 20.96 13.06 14.93
N PRO A 82 22.02 13.39 15.69
CA PRO A 82 23.12 12.47 15.93
C PRO A 82 22.62 11.11 16.42
N GLY A 83 23.14 10.01 15.85
CA GLY A 83 22.70 8.66 16.21
C GLY A 83 21.27 8.29 15.79
N ALA A 84 20.62 9.08 14.92
CA ALA A 84 19.29 8.77 14.40
C ALA A 84 19.23 7.38 13.75
N THR A 85 17.99 6.87 13.62
CA THR A 85 17.70 5.59 12.98
C THR A 85 16.94 5.83 11.70
N ILE A 86 17.47 5.31 10.60
CA ILE A 86 16.81 5.31 9.28
C ILE A 86 16.10 3.96 9.14
N PHE A 87 14.78 4.00 8.91
CA PHE A 87 14.01 2.80 8.59
C PHE A 87 13.88 2.65 7.08
N ILE A 88 14.22 1.46 6.58
CA ILE A 88 13.86 0.99 5.24
C ILE A 88 12.63 0.11 5.38
N VAL A 89 11.54 0.47 4.72
CA VAL A 89 10.36 -0.38 4.60
C VAL A 89 10.47 -1.13 3.27
N ASP A 90 10.76 -2.42 3.35
CA ASP A 90 11.14 -3.31 2.26
C ASP A 90 9.98 -4.26 1.96
N CYS A 91 9.10 -3.84 1.05
CA CYS A 91 8.07 -4.71 0.49
C CYS A 91 8.68 -5.60 -0.58
N THR A 92 8.71 -6.91 -0.35
CA THR A 92 9.36 -7.88 -1.26
C THR A 92 8.45 -8.31 -2.40
N LEU A 93 7.29 -7.67 -2.57
CA LEU A 93 6.39 -7.97 -3.66
C LEU A 93 7.09 -7.75 -5.01
N THR A 94 7.04 -8.78 -5.84
CA THR A 94 7.55 -8.75 -7.21
C THR A 94 6.41 -8.96 -8.19
N TRP A 95 6.62 -8.50 -9.43
CA TRP A 95 5.64 -8.65 -10.50
C TRP A 95 6.35 -8.98 -11.82
N PRO A 96 5.72 -9.79 -12.69
CA PRO A 96 6.26 -10.08 -14.02
C PRO A 96 6.21 -8.83 -14.92
N VAL A 97 7.34 -8.48 -15.53
CA VAL A 97 7.47 -7.29 -16.36
C VAL A 97 8.06 -7.59 -17.74
N THR A 98 7.67 -6.80 -18.74
CA THR A 98 8.39 -6.71 -20.02
C THR A 98 9.58 -5.77 -19.86
N VAL A 99 10.79 -6.21 -20.21
CA VAL A 99 11.99 -5.38 -20.13
C VAL A 99 12.08 -4.50 -21.37
N LEU A 100 12.03 -3.17 -21.19
CA LEU A 100 12.10 -2.18 -22.26
C LEU A 100 13.49 -1.51 -22.36
N GLY A 101 14.35 -1.74 -21.37
CA GLY A 101 15.73 -1.26 -21.26
C GLY A 101 16.27 -1.44 -19.83
N GLU A 102 17.54 -1.10 -19.59
CA GLU A 102 18.23 -1.36 -18.31
C GLU A 102 17.50 -0.81 -17.06
N ARG A 103 16.79 0.30 -17.19
CA ARG A 103 16.03 0.94 -16.10
C ARG A 103 14.60 1.28 -16.51
N HIS A 104 14.08 0.60 -17.53
CA HIS A 104 12.74 0.83 -18.06
C HIS A 104 12.04 -0.50 -18.27
N SER A 105 10.93 -0.71 -17.56
CA SER A 105 10.11 -1.91 -17.67
C SER A 105 8.65 -1.55 -17.85
N PHE A 106 7.86 -2.53 -18.30
CA PHE A 106 6.40 -2.44 -18.40
C PHE A 106 5.75 -3.51 -17.55
N GLN A 107 4.83 -3.10 -16.69
CA GLN A 107 4.05 -3.97 -15.82
C GLN A 107 2.59 -4.02 -16.31
N PHE A 108 2.10 -5.23 -16.59
CA PHE A 108 0.68 -5.44 -16.88
C PHE A 108 -0.04 -5.98 -15.64
N GLY A 109 -1.09 -5.28 -15.22
CA GLY A 109 -1.80 -5.55 -13.97
C GLY A 109 -1.09 -4.97 -12.74
N ALA A 110 -1.74 -5.08 -11.60
CA ALA A 110 -1.22 -4.66 -10.32
C ALA A 110 -1.77 -5.53 -9.19
N LEU A 111 -1.17 -5.39 -8.02
CA LEU A 111 -1.65 -6.02 -6.80
C LEU A 111 -3.11 -5.62 -6.50
N GLY A 112 -3.94 -6.61 -6.15
CA GLY A 112 -5.36 -6.41 -5.88
C GLY A 112 -6.11 -7.74 -5.91
N GLY A 113 -7.24 -7.79 -6.61
CA GLY A 113 -8.12 -8.97 -6.64
C GLY A 113 -7.74 -10.07 -7.65
N MET A 114 -6.61 -9.96 -8.34
CA MET A 114 -6.14 -10.91 -9.34
C MET A 114 -4.66 -11.24 -9.18
N SER A 115 -4.31 -12.49 -9.50
CA SER A 115 -2.91 -12.89 -9.65
C SER A 115 -2.32 -12.40 -10.99
N PRO A 116 -0.99 -12.28 -11.10
CA PRO A 116 -0.36 -11.94 -12.38
C PRO A 116 -0.72 -12.91 -13.51
N ASP A 117 -0.84 -14.21 -13.21
CA ASP A 117 -1.21 -15.22 -14.19
C ASP A 117 -2.64 -15.00 -14.71
N GLU A 118 -3.57 -14.62 -13.83
CA GLU A 118 -4.96 -14.37 -14.21
C GLU A 118 -5.10 -13.19 -15.20
N TYR A 119 -4.29 -12.14 -15.05
CA TYR A 119 -4.21 -11.07 -16.05
C TYR A 119 -3.81 -11.59 -17.44
N VAL A 120 -2.88 -12.55 -17.50
CA VAL A 120 -2.33 -13.09 -18.76
C VAL A 120 -3.25 -14.12 -19.39
N THR A 121 -3.73 -15.10 -18.61
CA THR A 121 -4.56 -16.19 -19.12
C THR A 121 -6.00 -15.78 -19.33
N GLY A 122 -6.48 -14.82 -18.53
CA GLY A 122 -7.90 -14.56 -18.32
C GLY A 122 -8.55 -15.63 -17.45
N SER A 123 -9.81 -15.38 -17.10
CA SER A 123 -10.70 -16.26 -16.34
C SER A 123 -12.15 -15.90 -16.65
N ASP A 124 -13.11 -16.69 -16.15
CA ASP A 124 -14.53 -16.38 -16.32
C ASP A 124 -14.90 -15.04 -15.66
N ARG A 125 -14.35 -14.75 -14.46
CA ARG A 125 -14.57 -13.45 -13.79
C ARG A 125 -13.95 -12.27 -14.55
N VAL A 126 -12.84 -12.47 -15.25
CA VAL A 126 -12.28 -11.44 -16.16
C VAL A 126 -13.20 -11.20 -17.34
N ALA A 127 -13.74 -12.27 -17.95
CA ALA A 127 -14.68 -12.15 -19.06
C ALA A 127 -16.00 -11.46 -18.65
N GLU A 128 -16.51 -11.76 -17.45
CA GLU A 128 -17.67 -11.10 -16.85
C GLU A 128 -17.42 -9.62 -16.60
N HIS A 129 -16.30 -9.28 -15.95
CA HIS A 129 -15.88 -7.90 -15.74
C HIS A 129 -15.81 -7.13 -17.06
N LEU A 130 -15.16 -7.69 -18.08
CA LEU A 130 -15.04 -7.07 -19.40
C LEU A 130 -16.41 -6.86 -20.06
N ALA A 131 -17.32 -7.83 -19.96
CA ALA A 131 -18.69 -7.70 -20.46
C ALA A 131 -19.44 -6.56 -19.76
N GLU A 132 -19.31 -6.42 -18.44
CA GLU A 132 -19.92 -5.32 -17.67
C GLU A 132 -19.36 -3.96 -18.06
N GLN A 133 -18.07 -3.90 -18.39
CA GLN A 133 -17.43 -2.70 -18.91
C GLN A 133 -17.70 -2.46 -20.40
N HIS A 134 -18.53 -3.29 -21.04
CA HIS A 134 -18.83 -3.26 -22.48
C HIS A 134 -17.56 -3.32 -23.35
N ALA A 135 -16.54 -4.01 -22.87
CA ALA A 135 -15.30 -4.21 -23.60
C ALA A 135 -15.52 -5.11 -24.82
N PRO A 136 -14.84 -4.85 -25.95
CA PRO A 136 -14.96 -5.66 -27.16
C PRO A 136 -14.20 -7.00 -27.08
N VAL A 137 -13.61 -7.31 -25.91
CA VAL A 137 -12.75 -8.48 -25.68
C VAL A 137 -13.25 -9.28 -24.48
N ARG A 138 -12.94 -10.58 -24.45
CA ARG A 138 -13.24 -11.46 -23.30
C ARG A 138 -12.02 -11.75 -22.42
N ARG A 139 -10.84 -11.35 -22.88
CA ARG A 139 -9.55 -11.39 -22.17
C ARG A 139 -8.65 -10.34 -22.79
N TRP A 140 -7.67 -9.87 -22.04
CA TRP A 140 -6.64 -8.99 -22.57
C TRP A 140 -5.58 -9.76 -23.35
N GLU A 141 -4.95 -9.09 -24.31
CA GLU A 141 -3.77 -9.61 -24.98
C GLU A 141 -2.52 -9.05 -24.28
N ALA A 142 -2.12 -9.66 -23.18
CA ALA A 142 -0.98 -9.23 -22.38
C ALA A 142 0.33 -9.20 -23.21
N PRO A 143 1.21 -8.19 -23.02
CA PRO A 143 2.58 -8.27 -23.52
C PRO A 143 3.34 -9.40 -22.79
N PRO A 144 4.34 -10.03 -23.44
CA PRO A 144 5.15 -11.05 -22.78
C PRO A 144 5.95 -10.45 -21.63
N ALA A 145 6.10 -11.19 -20.53
CA ALA A 145 6.99 -10.81 -19.44
C ALA A 145 8.32 -11.57 -19.55
N ASP A 146 9.42 -10.87 -19.29
CA ASP A 146 10.78 -11.39 -19.42
C ASP A 146 11.40 -11.69 -18.04
N GLU A 147 11.02 -10.91 -17.01
CA GLU A 147 11.66 -10.93 -15.70
C GLU A 147 10.64 -10.70 -14.57
N GLN A 148 11.03 -11.05 -13.35
CA GLN A 148 10.39 -10.60 -12.12
C GLN A 148 11.16 -9.40 -11.57
N GLN A 149 10.48 -8.28 -11.36
CA GLN A 149 11.06 -7.07 -10.78
C GLN A 149 10.23 -6.60 -9.57
N PRO A 150 10.75 -5.73 -8.68
CA PRO A 150 9.95 -5.13 -7.62
C PRO A 150 8.68 -4.50 -8.22
N GLU A 151 7.52 -4.85 -7.68
CA GLU A 151 6.23 -4.38 -8.17
C GLU A 151 6.19 -2.84 -8.23
N ALA A 152 5.62 -2.29 -9.31
CA ALA A 152 5.73 -0.89 -9.70
C ALA A 152 5.38 0.11 -8.58
N GLU A 153 4.36 -0.17 -7.78
CA GLU A 153 3.89 0.71 -6.71
C GLU A 153 4.60 0.43 -5.38
N TRP A 154 4.51 -0.81 -4.90
CA TRP A 154 4.82 -1.20 -3.54
C TRP A 154 6.20 -1.81 -3.39
N GLY A 155 6.64 -2.59 -4.37
CA GLY A 155 7.89 -3.36 -4.30
C GLY A 155 9.11 -2.48 -4.07
N TYR A 156 9.98 -2.86 -3.13
CA TYR A 156 11.20 -2.11 -2.84
C TYR A 156 12.31 -2.46 -3.83
N ASP A 157 12.95 -1.44 -4.43
CA ASP A 157 14.16 -1.63 -5.24
C ASP A 157 15.40 -1.49 -4.36
N ASP A 158 16.08 -2.62 -4.12
CA ASP A 158 17.22 -2.68 -3.21
C ASP A 158 18.44 -1.87 -3.70
N GLY A 159 18.43 -1.36 -4.94
CA GLY A 159 19.46 -0.47 -5.46
C GLY A 159 19.71 0.76 -4.59
N LEU A 160 18.68 1.25 -3.87
CA LEU A 160 18.77 2.40 -2.98
C LEU A 160 19.47 2.10 -1.64
N THR A 161 19.51 0.84 -1.20
CA THR A 161 20.01 0.44 0.12
C THR A 161 21.46 0.83 0.34
N LYS A 162 22.29 0.68 -0.69
CA LYS A 162 23.71 0.98 -0.58
C LYS A 162 23.92 2.44 -0.19
N ASP A 163 23.29 3.36 -0.90
CA ASP A 163 23.44 4.79 -0.63
C ASP A 163 22.93 5.15 0.78
N ILE A 164 21.83 4.53 1.25
CA ILE A 164 21.30 4.73 2.60
C ILE A 164 22.30 4.26 3.67
N THR A 165 22.86 3.05 3.49
CA THR A 165 23.82 2.47 4.44
C THR A 165 25.14 3.22 4.46
N ASP A 166 25.61 3.69 3.31
CA ASP A 166 26.82 4.52 3.20
C ASP A 166 26.64 5.87 3.92
N VAL A 167 25.54 6.59 3.69
CA VAL A 167 25.24 7.85 4.40
C VAL A 167 25.14 7.61 5.90
N ALA A 168 24.44 6.54 6.30
CA ALA A 168 24.28 6.21 7.71
C ALA A 168 25.63 5.94 8.38
N ALA A 169 26.52 5.19 7.72
CA ALA A 169 27.86 4.91 8.23
C ALA A 169 28.70 6.19 8.38
N ARG A 170 28.67 7.10 7.39
CA ARG A 170 29.39 8.38 7.46
C ARG A 170 28.93 9.27 8.61
N CYS A 171 27.63 9.27 8.91
CA CYS A 171 27.01 10.14 9.91
C CYS A 171 26.83 9.50 11.29
N GLY A 172 27.22 8.23 11.46
CA GLY A 172 27.00 7.49 12.69
C GLY A 172 25.51 7.23 12.98
N HIS A 173 24.69 7.07 11.95
CA HIS A 173 23.29 6.67 12.06
C HIS A 173 23.16 5.14 12.03
N ARG A 174 22.03 4.66 12.54
CA ARG A 174 21.64 3.23 12.47
C ARG A 174 20.69 3.02 11.30
N VAL A 175 20.78 1.88 10.63
CA VAL A 175 19.78 1.48 9.62
C VAL A 175 19.03 0.26 10.12
N ARG A 176 17.70 0.34 10.13
CA ARG A 176 16.81 -0.79 10.39
C ARG A 176 15.98 -1.08 9.16
N ARG A 177 15.89 -2.34 8.77
CA ARG A 177 15.04 -2.80 7.68
C ARG A 177 13.82 -3.52 8.24
N ILE A 178 12.65 -3.15 7.73
CA ILE A 178 11.35 -3.78 8.00
C ILE A 178 10.95 -4.47 6.71
N THR A 179 11.11 -5.79 6.64
CA THR A 179 10.79 -6.60 5.46
C THR A 179 9.39 -7.20 5.59
N LEU A 180 8.59 -7.07 4.55
CA LEU A 180 7.20 -7.54 4.47
C LEU A 180 6.87 -8.04 3.06
N ALA A 181 6.01 -9.05 2.94
CA ALA A 181 5.72 -9.66 1.64
C ALA A 181 4.78 -8.82 0.75
N GLU A 182 3.77 -8.20 1.36
CA GLU A 182 2.79 -7.32 0.73
C GLU A 182 2.58 -6.10 1.63
N PRO A 183 2.26 -4.91 1.09
CA PRO A 183 2.25 -3.67 1.85
C PRO A 183 1.33 -3.71 3.08
N GLU A 184 0.21 -4.43 3.02
CA GLU A 184 -0.75 -4.53 4.13
C GLU A 184 -0.35 -5.51 5.24
N HIS A 185 0.66 -6.36 5.04
CA HIS A 185 1.12 -7.31 6.08
C HIS A 185 1.75 -6.63 7.31
N LEU A 186 2.03 -5.33 7.24
CA LEU A 186 2.46 -4.55 8.39
C LEU A 186 1.31 -4.27 9.38
N SER A 187 0.06 -4.27 8.90
CA SER A 187 -1.10 -3.78 9.65
C SER A 187 -1.40 -4.53 10.94
N PRO A 188 -1.37 -5.88 10.99
CA PRO A 188 -1.57 -6.59 12.26
C PRO A 188 -0.56 -6.21 13.35
N THR A 189 0.72 -6.05 12.97
CA THR A 189 1.78 -5.67 13.93
C THR A 189 1.59 -4.23 14.42
N ILE A 190 1.17 -3.32 13.54
CA ILE A 190 0.88 -1.92 13.91
C ILE A 190 -0.37 -1.83 14.79
N ALA A 191 -1.39 -2.64 14.53
CA ALA A 191 -2.59 -2.70 15.36
C ALA A 191 -2.23 -3.11 16.81
N GLU A 192 -1.42 -4.17 16.96
CA GLU A 192 -0.94 -4.61 18.28
C GLU A 192 -0.01 -3.58 18.95
N LEU A 193 0.82 -2.88 18.19
CA LEU A 193 1.65 -1.78 18.71
C LEU A 193 0.78 -0.67 19.28
N TYR A 194 -0.29 -0.29 18.58
CA TYR A 194 -1.20 0.76 19.02
C TYR A 194 -1.99 0.32 20.25
N ARG A 195 -2.46 -0.93 20.31
CA ARG A 195 -3.08 -1.49 21.53
C ARG A 195 -2.15 -1.44 22.73
N TRP A 196 -0.93 -1.95 22.56
CA TRP A 196 0.10 -1.92 23.60
C TRP A 196 0.39 -0.49 24.07
N TRP A 197 0.54 0.45 23.13
CA TRP A 197 0.87 1.84 23.42
C TRP A 197 -0.28 2.62 24.06
N HIS A 198 -1.52 2.39 23.63
CA HIS A 198 -2.74 2.94 24.23
C HIS A 198 -2.92 2.47 25.67
N ARG A 199 -2.75 1.16 25.94
CA ARG A 199 -2.86 0.61 27.30
C ARG A 199 -1.88 1.25 28.28
N ARG A 200 -0.64 1.49 27.88
CA ARG A 200 0.37 2.19 28.71
C ARG A 200 -0.03 3.62 29.07
N ARG A 201 -0.90 4.24 28.28
CA ARG A 201 -1.43 5.59 28.49
C ARG A 201 -2.80 5.60 29.15
N GLY A 202 -3.32 4.43 29.56
CA GLY A 202 -4.65 4.30 30.14
C GLY A 202 -5.79 4.51 29.14
N ILE A 203 -5.53 4.32 27.84
CA ILE A 203 -6.55 4.35 26.78
C ILE A 203 -6.99 2.90 26.52
N PRO A 204 -8.31 2.61 26.48
CA PRO A 204 -8.82 1.24 26.33
C PRO A 204 -8.41 0.53 25.03
N ALA A 205 -8.24 1.28 23.93
CA ALA A 205 -7.93 0.75 22.60
C ALA A 205 -9.03 -0.18 22.02
N GLU A 206 -10.28 0.16 22.30
CA GLU A 206 -11.46 -0.67 22.02
C GLU A 206 -12.05 -0.48 20.62
N ARG A 207 -11.61 0.53 19.87
CA ARG A 207 -12.06 0.83 18.50
C ARG A 207 -11.00 0.46 17.48
N LEU A 208 -11.34 -0.40 16.53
CA LEU A 208 -10.56 -0.67 15.32
C LEU A 208 -11.05 0.26 14.21
N LEU A 209 -10.11 0.93 13.54
CA LEU A 209 -10.38 1.68 12.32
C LEU A 209 -9.70 0.98 11.15
N VAL A 210 -10.50 0.36 10.28
CA VAL A 210 -10.03 -0.27 9.05
C VAL A 210 -10.04 0.78 7.94
N GLU A 211 -8.86 1.06 7.40
CA GLU A 211 -8.64 2.12 6.41
C GLU A 211 -8.10 1.50 5.12
N THR A 212 -8.55 1.96 3.95
CA THR A 212 -8.19 1.33 2.68
C THR A 212 -7.48 2.30 1.74
N TYR A 213 -6.41 1.80 1.11
CA TYR A 213 -5.62 2.48 0.09
C TYR A 213 -5.18 3.89 0.52
N ASN A 214 -5.64 4.94 -0.16
CA ASN A 214 -5.27 6.33 0.12
C ASN A 214 -6.19 7.03 1.12
N GLN A 215 -7.23 6.35 1.63
CA GLN A 215 -8.19 6.88 2.60
C GLN A 215 -7.76 6.47 4.01
N TRP A 216 -6.78 7.20 4.56
CA TRP A 216 -6.25 6.99 5.91
C TRP A 216 -6.17 8.32 6.68
N GLU A 217 -6.44 8.28 7.98
CA GLU A 217 -6.67 9.42 8.86
C GLU A 217 -5.91 9.26 10.19
N PRO A 218 -4.59 9.50 10.19
CA PRO A 218 -3.75 9.33 11.38
C PRO A 218 -4.12 10.30 12.51
N HIS A 219 -4.65 11.48 12.19
CA HIS A 219 -5.05 12.45 13.21
C HIS A 219 -6.23 11.92 14.05
N TRP A 220 -7.29 11.47 13.38
CA TRP A 220 -8.49 10.98 14.06
C TRP A 220 -8.26 9.64 14.74
N THR A 221 -7.46 8.75 14.13
CA THR A 221 -7.00 7.52 14.79
C THR A 221 -6.45 7.82 16.19
N LEU A 222 -5.57 8.82 16.32
CA LEU A 222 -4.98 9.19 17.61
C LEU A 222 -5.98 9.90 18.53
N ARG A 223 -6.81 10.81 18.01
CA ARG A 223 -7.80 11.55 18.80
C ARG A 223 -8.93 10.68 19.35
N LEU A 224 -9.26 9.61 18.65
CA LEU A 224 -10.26 8.62 19.06
C LEU A 224 -9.67 7.54 19.98
N GLY A 225 -8.33 7.49 20.13
CA GLY A 225 -7.71 6.35 20.82
C GLY A 225 -7.92 5.03 20.06
N ALA A 226 -8.17 5.12 18.75
CA ALA A 226 -8.44 3.97 17.90
C ALA A 226 -7.15 3.25 17.51
N VAL A 227 -7.32 2.00 17.10
CA VAL A 227 -6.28 1.12 16.58
C VAL A 227 -6.41 1.12 15.06
N PRO A 228 -5.38 1.55 14.31
CA PRO A 228 -5.43 1.55 12.85
C PRO A 228 -5.18 0.17 12.28
N PHE A 229 -5.88 -0.18 11.21
CA PHE A 229 -5.63 -1.35 10.40
C PHE A 229 -5.73 -0.99 8.93
N TRP A 230 -4.60 -0.88 8.25
CA TRP A 230 -4.57 -0.42 6.86
C TRP A 230 -4.61 -1.61 5.89
N LEU A 231 -5.39 -1.48 4.83
CA LEU A 231 -5.52 -2.46 3.75
C LEU A 231 -5.18 -1.80 2.43
N GLN A 232 -4.48 -2.50 1.56
CA GLN A 232 -4.02 -1.92 0.29
C GLN A 232 -5.19 -1.64 -0.65
N PHE A 233 -6.25 -2.45 -0.58
CA PHE A 233 -7.43 -2.29 -1.42
C PHE A 233 -8.64 -2.98 -0.78
N THR A 234 -9.78 -2.92 -1.46
CA THR A 234 -11.04 -3.56 -1.08
C THR A 234 -11.22 -4.92 -1.77
N ALA A 235 -10.11 -5.64 -1.95
CA ALA A 235 -10.05 -6.96 -2.59
C ALA A 235 -10.26 -8.11 -1.57
N ARG A 236 -10.53 -9.31 -2.10
CA ARG A 236 -10.77 -10.52 -1.28
C ARG A 236 -9.63 -10.83 -0.31
N SER A 237 -8.37 -10.76 -0.77
CA SER A 237 -7.20 -11.03 0.05
C SER A 237 -7.09 -10.08 1.25
N SER A 238 -7.44 -8.80 1.05
CA SER A 238 -7.45 -7.79 2.11
C SER A 238 -8.53 -8.08 3.17
N LEU A 239 -9.72 -8.55 2.75
CA LEU A 239 -10.76 -8.98 3.70
C LEU A 239 -10.29 -10.22 4.49
N GLU A 240 -9.71 -11.20 3.81
CA GLU A 240 -9.21 -12.44 4.43
C GLU A 240 -8.08 -12.15 5.44
N LEU A 241 -7.19 -11.19 5.15
CA LEU A 241 -6.17 -10.73 6.09
C LEU A 241 -6.80 -10.09 7.34
N LEU A 242 -7.79 -9.22 7.16
CA LEU A 242 -8.53 -8.61 8.27
C LEU A 242 -9.23 -9.66 9.12
N GLU A 243 -9.97 -10.58 8.51
CA GLU A 243 -10.65 -11.68 9.21
C GLU A 243 -9.65 -12.57 9.96
N SER A 244 -8.52 -12.92 9.33
CA SER A 244 -7.48 -13.71 9.97
C SER A 244 -6.89 -13.00 11.19
N TYR A 245 -6.71 -11.67 11.14
CA TYR A 245 -6.26 -10.89 12.29
C TYR A 245 -7.33 -10.88 13.39
N LEU A 246 -8.57 -10.54 13.06
CA LEU A 246 -9.69 -10.45 14.01
C LEU A 246 -9.97 -11.78 14.72
N GLY A 247 -9.79 -12.91 14.03
CA GLY A 247 -9.95 -14.24 14.61
C GLY A 247 -8.92 -14.61 15.69
N GLY A 248 -7.76 -13.94 15.71
CA GLY A 248 -6.71 -14.17 16.70
C GLY A 248 -6.50 -13.02 17.70
N ALA A 249 -7.04 -11.85 17.42
CA ALA A 249 -6.87 -10.65 18.23
C ALA A 249 -7.79 -10.64 19.47
N GLU A 250 -7.44 -9.86 20.50
CA GLU A 250 -8.40 -9.52 21.55
C GLU A 250 -9.63 -8.82 20.90
N PRO A 251 -10.86 -9.01 21.42
CA PRO A 251 -12.05 -8.39 20.83
C PRO A 251 -12.01 -6.86 20.81
N TYR A 252 -12.68 -6.25 19.83
CA TYR A 252 -12.93 -4.82 19.76
C TYR A 252 -14.39 -4.52 20.14
N GLN A 253 -14.65 -3.39 20.81
CA GLN A 253 -16.03 -2.92 21.02
C GLN A 253 -16.61 -2.39 19.72
N HIS A 254 -15.80 -1.65 18.97
CA HIS A 254 -16.22 -1.00 17.72
C HIS A 254 -15.27 -1.33 16.58
N ILE A 255 -15.81 -1.63 15.40
CA ILE A 255 -15.05 -1.84 14.16
C ILE A 255 -15.65 -0.94 13.07
N ASP A 256 -14.93 0.12 12.71
CA ASP A 256 -15.33 1.04 11.66
C ASP A 256 -14.52 0.76 10.39
N VAL A 257 -15.19 0.50 9.27
CA VAL A 257 -14.55 0.14 8.00
C VAL A 257 -14.73 1.24 6.96
N ASN A 258 -13.64 1.82 6.51
CA ASN A 258 -13.64 2.69 5.34
C ASN A 258 -13.29 1.91 4.07
N LEU A 259 -14.01 2.20 2.98
CA LEU A 259 -13.87 1.52 1.69
C LEU A 259 -13.55 2.51 0.58
N PHE A 260 -12.31 2.46 0.09
CA PHE A 260 -11.86 3.19 -1.08
C PHE A 260 -12.66 2.76 -2.31
N SER A 261 -13.06 3.75 -3.11
CA SER A 261 -13.83 3.58 -4.34
C SER A 261 -13.00 4.05 -5.53
N ASN A 262 -12.63 3.12 -6.41
CA ASN A 262 -11.92 3.38 -7.66
C ASN A 262 -12.87 3.67 -8.84
N GLY A 263 -14.18 3.71 -8.61
CA GLY A 263 -15.14 4.17 -9.61
C GLY A 263 -15.74 3.08 -10.49
N LEU A 264 -15.29 1.84 -10.34
CA LEU A 264 -15.82 0.68 -11.06
C LEU A 264 -15.73 -0.59 -10.20
N ARG A 265 -16.42 -1.65 -10.63
CA ARG A 265 -16.26 -2.96 -10.01
C ARG A 265 -15.08 -3.69 -10.65
N SER A 266 -13.95 -3.69 -9.97
CA SER A 266 -12.76 -4.43 -10.39
C SER A 266 -12.91 -5.94 -10.18
N VAL A 267 -12.06 -6.71 -10.86
CA VAL A 267 -12.04 -8.17 -10.66
C VAL A 267 -11.57 -8.47 -9.23
N GLY A 268 -12.31 -9.31 -8.51
CA GLY A 268 -12.01 -9.67 -7.12
C GLY A 268 -12.39 -8.60 -6.08
N GLN A 269 -13.11 -7.56 -6.50
CA GLN A 269 -13.69 -6.54 -5.62
C GLN A 269 -14.70 -7.17 -4.66
N VAL A 270 -14.54 -6.90 -3.36
CA VAL A 270 -15.47 -7.38 -2.32
C VAL A 270 -16.66 -6.42 -2.21
N PRO A 271 -17.91 -6.93 -2.24
CA PRO A 271 -19.11 -6.14 -2.07
C PRO A 271 -19.22 -5.60 -0.64
N VAL A 272 -19.97 -4.51 -0.45
CA VAL A 272 -20.02 -3.77 0.83
C VAL A 272 -20.60 -4.61 1.97
N GLU A 273 -21.53 -5.49 1.64
CA GLU A 273 -22.23 -6.37 2.60
C GLU A 273 -21.26 -7.29 3.32
N GLU A 274 -20.24 -7.82 2.63
CA GLU A 274 -19.27 -8.71 3.25
C GLU A 274 -18.33 -7.97 4.22
N TRP A 275 -17.97 -6.71 3.93
CA TRP A 275 -17.23 -5.88 4.88
C TRP A 275 -18.06 -5.57 6.12
N HIS A 276 -19.35 -5.29 5.93
CA HIS A 276 -20.30 -5.05 7.02
C HIS A 276 -20.45 -6.29 7.90
N GLU A 277 -20.66 -7.46 7.29
CA GLU A 277 -20.79 -8.74 8.00
C GLU A 277 -19.56 -9.07 8.84
N VAL A 278 -18.35 -8.83 8.33
CA VAL A 278 -17.10 -9.02 9.08
C VAL A 278 -17.03 -8.07 10.26
N ALA A 279 -17.31 -6.78 10.05
CA ALA A 279 -17.26 -5.79 11.12
C ALA A 279 -18.28 -6.11 12.24
N GLU A 280 -19.52 -6.43 11.89
CA GLU A 280 -20.56 -6.80 12.87
C GLU A 280 -20.25 -8.11 13.60
N ARG A 281 -19.69 -9.10 12.90
CA ARG A 281 -19.36 -10.39 13.50
C ARG A 281 -18.31 -10.27 14.60
N TYR A 282 -17.30 -9.40 14.42
CA TYR A 282 -16.15 -9.31 15.32
C TYR A 282 -16.23 -8.15 16.33
N ALA A 283 -17.11 -7.17 16.12
CA ALA A 283 -17.35 -6.11 17.09
C ALA A 283 -18.29 -6.60 18.22
N LEU A 284 -17.98 -6.23 19.47
CA LEU A 284 -18.85 -6.56 20.60
C LEU A 284 -20.07 -5.64 20.73
N GLU A 285 -19.97 -4.38 20.27
CA GLU A 285 -21.05 -3.40 20.37
C GLU A 285 -21.53 -2.87 19.01
N SER A 286 -20.62 -2.45 18.13
CA SER A 286 -21.01 -1.93 16.81
C SER A 286 -19.94 -2.15 15.75
N GLY A 287 -20.32 -2.72 14.62
CA GLY A 287 -19.46 -2.84 13.44
C GLY A 287 -20.18 -2.34 12.19
N GLY A 288 -19.46 -1.71 11.27
CA GLY A 288 -20.06 -1.28 10.00
C GLY A 288 -19.14 -0.38 9.18
N THR A 289 -19.68 0.16 8.08
CA THR A 289 -18.92 1.08 7.24
C THR A 289 -18.92 2.51 7.80
N LEU A 290 -17.84 3.26 7.55
CA LEU A 290 -17.68 4.64 8.02
C LEU A 290 -17.32 5.61 6.90
N GLY A 291 -18.25 6.52 6.61
CA GLY A 291 -18.09 7.54 5.58
C GLY A 291 -18.28 7.04 4.15
N VAL A 292 -18.88 5.87 3.97
CA VAL A 292 -19.16 5.23 2.67
C VAL A 292 -20.65 5.40 2.33
N ASP A 293 -20.96 5.69 1.06
CA ASP A 293 -22.30 5.52 0.51
C ASP A 293 -22.43 4.09 -0.04
N GLU A 294 -23.00 3.20 0.76
CA GLU A 294 -23.10 1.78 0.46
C GLU A 294 -23.89 1.51 -0.84
N GLY A 295 -24.90 2.33 -1.14
CA GLY A 295 -25.69 2.20 -2.37
C GLY A 295 -24.95 2.63 -3.63
N ALA A 296 -23.88 3.42 -3.48
CA ALA A 296 -23.05 3.90 -4.58
C ALA A 296 -21.73 3.14 -4.72
N TYR A 297 -21.27 2.44 -3.68
CA TYR A 297 -20.04 1.64 -3.70
C TYR A 297 -20.09 0.55 -4.79
N PRO A 298 -18.98 0.27 -5.53
CA PRO A 298 -17.62 0.85 -5.46
C PRO A 298 -17.42 2.13 -6.31
N ARG A 299 -18.51 2.78 -6.72
CA ARG A 299 -18.47 4.04 -7.51
C ARG A 299 -18.59 5.28 -6.65
N ASP A 300 -18.44 5.13 -5.34
CA ASP A 300 -18.62 6.19 -4.38
C ASP A 300 -17.38 7.10 -4.27
N PHE A 301 -17.20 7.98 -5.27
CA PHE A 301 -16.14 9.00 -5.22
C PHE A 301 -16.29 9.99 -4.05
N GLY A 302 -17.47 10.07 -3.43
CA GLY A 302 -17.73 10.93 -2.29
C GLY A 302 -17.14 10.40 -0.98
N ALA A 303 -16.77 9.12 -0.91
CA ALA A 303 -16.22 8.48 0.29
C ALA A 303 -15.03 9.26 0.87
N THR A 304 -14.09 9.68 0.01
CA THR A 304 -12.90 10.46 0.42
C THR A 304 -13.26 11.75 1.15
N MET A 305 -14.35 12.40 0.74
CA MET A 305 -14.79 13.68 1.33
C MET A 305 -15.62 13.48 2.61
N ARG A 306 -16.28 12.32 2.76
CA ARG A 306 -17.12 12.01 3.93
C ARG A 306 -16.38 11.32 5.06
N HIS A 307 -15.28 10.63 4.77
CA HIS A 307 -14.55 9.83 5.75
C HIS A 307 -14.11 10.64 6.98
N ARG A 308 -13.41 11.75 6.77
CA ARG A 308 -12.95 12.61 7.86
C ARG A 308 -14.10 13.23 8.69
N PRO A 309 -15.16 13.81 8.08
CA PRO A 309 -16.34 14.24 8.84
C PRO A 309 -17.00 13.12 9.66
N ALA A 310 -17.08 11.90 9.13
CA ALA A 310 -17.64 10.76 9.84
C ALA A 310 -16.82 10.40 11.08
N LEU A 311 -15.49 10.32 10.95
CA LEU A 311 -14.58 10.15 12.09
C LEU A 311 -14.72 11.27 13.14
N ALA A 312 -14.85 12.51 12.68
CA ALA A 312 -15.03 13.66 13.55
C ALA A 312 -16.35 13.66 14.32
N ALA A 313 -17.33 12.84 13.93
CA ALA A 313 -18.63 12.71 14.57
C ALA A 313 -18.71 11.58 15.61
N LEU A 314 -17.77 10.62 15.58
CA LEU A 314 -17.71 9.53 16.55
C LEU A 314 -17.53 10.05 17.99
N PRO A 315 -17.97 9.33 19.04
CA PRO A 315 -17.73 9.70 20.44
C PRO A 315 -16.24 9.54 20.82
N GLU A 316 -15.91 9.84 22.08
CA GLU A 316 -14.55 9.78 22.68
C GLU A 316 -13.51 10.75 22.10
N ARG A 317 -12.84 11.50 22.97
CA ARG A 317 -11.75 12.40 22.56
C ARG A 317 -10.62 12.33 23.56
N TYR A 318 -9.46 11.89 23.07
CA TYR A 318 -8.21 11.89 23.82
C TYR A 318 -7.32 13.07 23.38
N PRO A 319 -6.47 13.59 24.27
CA PRO A 319 -5.41 14.52 23.91
C PRO A 319 -4.46 13.90 22.87
N MET A 320 -3.87 14.73 22.01
CA MET A 320 -2.81 14.26 21.13
C MET A 320 -1.62 13.76 21.96
N PRO A 321 -1.12 12.55 21.70
CA PRO A 321 0.00 12.02 22.47
C PRO A 321 1.33 12.61 22.01
N SER A 322 2.34 12.52 22.87
CA SER A 322 3.73 12.61 22.44
C SER A 322 4.04 11.52 21.39
N PRO A 323 4.99 11.75 20.48
CA PRO A 323 5.41 10.72 19.53
C PRO A 323 5.87 9.43 20.24
N LEU A 324 5.52 8.27 19.66
CA LEU A 324 6.02 6.96 20.10
C LEU A 324 7.55 6.92 19.95
N GLY A 325 8.25 6.64 21.04
CA GLY A 325 9.71 6.59 21.07
C GLY A 325 10.31 5.29 20.51
N LEU A 326 11.58 5.33 20.10
CA LEU A 326 12.30 4.14 19.64
C LEU A 326 12.48 3.08 20.73
N SER A 327 12.70 3.50 21.99
CA SER A 327 12.80 2.56 23.12
C SER A 327 11.48 1.84 23.38
N GLU A 328 10.35 2.53 23.19
CA GLU A 328 9.02 1.94 23.33
C GLU A 328 8.75 0.95 22.19
N LEU A 329 9.16 1.28 20.96
CA LEU A 329 9.12 0.35 19.84
C LEU A 329 9.98 -0.90 20.10
N ASP A 330 11.19 -0.73 20.62
CA ASP A 330 12.09 -1.84 20.93
C ASP A 330 11.50 -2.72 22.05
N GLU A 331 10.95 -2.13 23.11
CA GLU A 331 10.23 -2.84 24.17
C GLU A 331 9.05 -3.64 23.59
N PHE A 332 8.22 -3.03 22.73
CA PHE A 332 7.13 -3.73 22.06
C PHE A 332 7.62 -4.92 21.23
N LEU A 333 8.64 -4.72 20.39
CA LEU A 333 9.15 -5.78 19.52
C LEU A 333 9.75 -6.96 20.29
N THR A 334 10.29 -6.74 21.49
CA THR A 334 10.74 -7.84 22.37
C THR A 334 9.60 -8.63 22.99
N HIS A 335 8.40 -8.05 23.05
CA HIS A 335 7.21 -8.63 23.66
C HIS A 335 6.11 -8.98 22.67
N LEU A 336 6.36 -8.81 21.36
CA LEU A 336 5.39 -9.11 20.31
C LEU A 336 5.01 -10.60 20.40
N PRO A 337 3.75 -10.94 20.74
CA PRO A 337 3.34 -12.33 20.81
C PRO A 337 3.41 -12.94 19.41
N ALA A 338 4.05 -14.12 19.30
CA ALA A 338 4.21 -14.83 18.02
C ALA A 338 2.87 -15.18 17.32
N THR A 339 1.75 -15.10 18.04
CA THR A 339 0.40 -15.47 17.58
C THR A 339 -0.49 -14.27 17.24
N ALA A 340 -0.08 -13.03 17.50
CA ALA A 340 -0.97 -11.87 17.42
C ALA A 340 -1.03 -11.20 16.04
N ALA A 341 -0.09 -11.52 15.15
CA ALA A 341 0.00 -10.93 13.82
C ALA A 341 0.19 -12.04 12.77
N PRO A 342 -0.77 -12.30 11.86
CA PRO A 342 -0.48 -13.08 10.67
C PRO A 342 0.65 -12.39 9.89
N LEU A 343 1.63 -13.18 9.43
CA LEU A 343 2.74 -12.73 8.58
C LEU A 343 3.55 -11.56 9.19
N PRO A 344 4.14 -11.73 10.39
CA PRO A 344 4.84 -10.64 11.07
C PRO A 344 6.01 -10.13 10.21
N PRO A 345 6.24 -8.79 10.17
CA PRO A 345 7.36 -8.23 9.43
C PRO A 345 8.67 -8.64 10.09
N ARG A 346 9.71 -8.88 9.28
CA ARG A 346 11.06 -9.10 9.79
C ARG A 346 11.72 -7.74 10.02
N VAL A 347 12.15 -7.48 11.26
CA VAL A 347 12.89 -6.27 11.59
C VAL A 347 14.34 -6.62 11.90
N GLU A 348 15.28 -6.07 11.14
CA GLU A 348 16.71 -6.30 11.31
C GLU A 348 17.50 -5.00 11.33
N THR A 349 18.63 -4.99 12.03
CA THR A 349 19.59 -3.88 11.96
C THR A 349 20.62 -4.21 10.89
N LEU A 350 20.78 -3.34 9.91
CA LEU A 350 21.81 -3.51 8.89
C LEU A 350 23.14 -3.02 9.46
N GLY A 351 24.16 -3.89 9.43
CA GLY A 351 25.52 -3.52 9.79
C GLY A 351 26.14 -2.58 8.74
N PRO A 352 27.25 -1.88 9.08
CA PRO A 352 28.04 -1.20 8.05
C PRO A 352 28.47 -2.27 7.04
N THR A 353 28.13 -2.04 5.76
CA THR A 353 28.59 -2.88 4.67
C THR A 353 30.12 -2.93 4.72
N GLY A 354 30.67 -4.11 5.03
CA GLY A 354 32.11 -4.33 4.98
C GLY A 354 32.61 -4.00 3.57
N GLY A 355 33.60 -3.11 3.49
CA GLY A 355 34.19 -2.65 2.23
C GLY A 355 34.97 -3.71 1.47
#